data_AF-A0A3D0IB80-F1
#
_entry.id   AF-A0A3D0IB80-F1
#
_cell.length_a   1.000
_cell.length_b   1.000
_cell.length_c   1.000
_cell.angle_alpha   90.00
_cell.angle_beta   90.00
_cell.angle_gamma   90.00
#
_symmetry.space_group_name_H-M   'P 1'
#
loop_
_entity.id
_entity.type
_entity.pdbx_description
1 polymer ?
#
loop_
_entity_poly.entity_id
_entity_poly.type
_entity_poly.pdbx_seq_one_letter_code
_entity_poly.pdbx_strand_id
1 'polypeptide(L)'
;MRPRPPFPASPDGWFCVADSDELTPGEVKAVRYFGRELVLWRTEGGEARLADAHCPHLGAHIGVGGKVLGESLRCPFHGWRFDPTGRCVEVPYARRIPPHAALTLWPVAERNGCVFAWHHAKGGPPSWEVPVVPEWGSEAWSAPVRRKFRVRTHCQEMAENVVDDAHFRYVHGTHTMPKSTARIDGHIFRVTSISMVGTPRGETEGRIEIASYGFGFGITRFSGVIETLVVITGAPIDDDWSETTLRFMVRKLASEDATKGVGRAFVAEIDRQFGQDIPIWENKIHLPRPLLCDGDGPITLLRRWARQFYSGLSEVPEAMGVPLET
;
A
#
# COMPACT_ATOMS: atom_id res chain seq x y z
N MET A 1 -18.49 10.63 17.30
CA MET A 1 -17.29 9.85 16.90
C MET A 1 -17.78 8.61 16.17
N ARG A 2 -17.19 8.22 15.04
CA ARG A 2 -17.58 6.97 14.37
C ARG A 2 -17.07 5.77 15.16
N PRO A 3 -17.80 4.65 15.20
CA PRO A 3 -17.28 3.42 15.77
C PRO A 3 -16.03 3.02 14.99
N ARG A 4 -14.91 2.87 15.69
CA ARG A 4 -13.68 2.36 15.09
C ARG A 4 -13.84 0.85 14.85
N PRO A 5 -13.23 0.30 13.79
CA PRO A 5 -13.12 -1.15 13.66
C PRO A 5 -12.49 -1.76 14.92
N PRO A 6 -12.86 -2.99 15.30
CA PRO A 6 -12.36 -3.63 16.53
C PRO A 6 -10.93 -4.19 16.40
N PHE A 7 -10.12 -3.61 15.50
CA PHE A 7 -8.74 -4.01 15.22
C PHE A 7 -7.84 -2.80 15.01
N PRO A 8 -6.51 -2.93 15.22
CA PRO A 8 -5.57 -1.82 15.05
C PRO A 8 -5.59 -1.26 13.63
N ALA A 9 -5.42 0.05 13.50
CA ALA A 9 -5.42 0.73 12.19
C ALA A 9 -4.28 0.30 11.26
N SER A 10 -3.19 -0.22 11.84
CA SER A 10 -1.99 -0.64 11.12
C SER A 10 -1.83 -2.17 11.18
N PRO A 11 -2.12 -2.89 10.08
CA PRO A 11 -1.83 -4.32 9.99
C PRO A 11 -0.32 -4.58 9.83
N ASP A 12 0.10 -5.81 10.09
CA ASP A 12 1.45 -6.30 9.83
C ASP A 12 1.65 -6.47 8.31
N GLY A 13 2.75 -5.94 7.78
CA GLY A 13 3.06 -6.06 6.36
C GLY A 13 3.98 -4.99 5.79
N TRP A 14 4.21 -5.10 4.48
CA TRP A 14 4.92 -4.09 3.68
C TRP A 14 3.96 -3.02 3.18
N PHE A 15 4.27 -1.75 3.43
CA PHE A 15 3.48 -0.61 2.97
C PHE A 15 4.38 0.42 2.29
N CYS A 16 3.91 1.00 1.19
CA CYS A 16 4.64 2.01 0.45
C CYS A 16 4.61 3.35 1.20
N VAL A 17 5.79 3.90 1.50
CA VAL A 17 5.93 5.18 2.23
C VAL A 17 6.46 6.32 1.35
N ALA A 18 6.96 6.01 0.15
CA ALA A 18 7.31 6.98 -0.88
C ALA A 18 7.46 6.27 -2.24
N ASP A 19 7.31 7.01 -3.33
CA ASP A 19 7.88 6.56 -4.59
C ASP A 19 9.41 6.74 -4.57
N SER A 20 10.14 5.85 -5.24
CA SER A 20 11.60 5.87 -5.29
C SER A 20 12.15 7.17 -5.89
N ASP A 21 11.46 7.70 -6.90
CA ASP A 21 11.85 8.92 -7.62
C ASP A 21 11.53 10.21 -6.86
N GLU A 22 10.70 10.12 -5.82
CA GLU A 22 10.45 11.23 -4.92
C GLU A 22 11.63 11.43 -3.95
N LEU A 23 12.45 10.40 -3.69
CA LEU A 23 13.57 10.47 -2.76
C LEU A 23 14.89 10.40 -3.53
N THR A 24 15.51 11.54 -3.80
CA THR A 24 16.79 11.61 -4.52
C THR A 24 18.00 11.29 -3.61
N PRO A 25 19.16 10.87 -4.15
CA PRO A 25 20.35 10.63 -3.32
C PRO A 25 20.75 11.85 -2.49
N GLY A 26 20.98 11.64 -1.19
CA GLY A 26 21.28 12.71 -0.23
C GLY A 26 20.06 13.43 0.36
N GLU A 27 18.84 13.09 -0.09
CA GLU A 27 17.62 13.73 0.37
C GLU A 27 17.14 13.17 1.72
N VAL A 28 16.54 14.05 2.52
CA VAL A 28 15.86 13.73 3.79
C VAL A 28 14.42 14.22 3.70
N LYS A 29 13.47 13.38 4.08
CA LYS A 29 12.04 13.67 4.11
C LYS A 29 11.42 13.33 5.45
N ALA A 30 10.54 14.21 5.92
CA ALA A 30 9.55 13.87 6.93
C ALA A 30 8.37 13.16 6.26
N VAL A 31 8.00 11.98 6.77
CA VAL A 31 6.81 11.23 6.33
C VAL A 31 6.02 10.76 7.54
N ARG A 32 4.71 10.57 7.38
CA ARG A 32 3.84 10.15 8.49
C ARG A 32 2.98 8.97 8.07
N TYR A 33 3.18 7.85 8.76
CA TYR A 33 2.42 6.60 8.57
C TYR A 33 2.30 5.85 9.89
N PHE A 34 1.33 4.96 10.00
CA PHE A 34 1.08 4.14 11.18
C PHE A 34 0.88 4.94 12.48
N GLY A 35 0.36 6.18 12.36
CA GLY A 35 0.23 7.12 13.47
C GLY A 35 1.57 7.67 14.00
N ARG A 36 2.66 7.53 13.25
CA ARG A 36 4.02 7.92 13.65
C ARG A 36 4.62 8.94 12.69
N GLU A 37 5.38 9.86 13.26
CA GLU A 37 6.29 10.73 12.52
C GLU A 37 7.59 9.96 12.24
N LEU A 38 7.96 9.86 10.97
CA LEU A 38 9.11 9.10 10.49
C LEU A 38 10.06 9.99 9.68
N VAL A 39 11.33 9.61 9.64
CA VAL A 39 12.34 10.21 8.77
C VAL A 39 12.77 9.19 7.72
N LEU A 40 12.50 9.51 6.47
CA LEU A 40 12.96 8.77 5.30
C LEU A 40 14.15 9.52 4.70
N TRP A 41 15.25 8.83 4.40
CA TRP A 41 16.38 9.44 3.71
C TRP A 41 17.01 8.47 2.72
N ARG A 42 17.72 9.02 1.74
CA ARG A 42 18.56 8.23 0.84
C ARG A 42 20.01 8.62 1.04
N THR A 43 20.88 7.65 1.33
CA THR A 43 22.31 7.91 1.42
C THR A 43 22.86 8.48 0.11
N GLU A 44 24.04 9.10 0.14
CA GLU A 44 24.70 9.51 -1.11
C GLU A 44 25.03 8.31 -2.00
N GLY A 45 25.31 7.13 -1.42
CA GLY A 45 25.43 5.85 -2.12
C GLY A 45 24.12 5.30 -2.70
N GLY A 46 22.97 5.94 -2.43
CA GLY A 46 21.69 5.63 -3.05
C GLY A 46 20.79 4.70 -2.25
N GLU A 47 21.16 4.31 -1.02
CA GLU A 47 20.35 3.39 -0.21
C GLU A 47 19.25 4.14 0.57
N ALA A 48 17.99 3.72 0.40
CA ALA A 48 16.87 4.27 1.15
C ALA A 48 16.81 3.68 2.59
N ARG A 49 16.57 4.54 3.57
CA ARG A 49 16.51 4.19 4.99
C ARG A 49 15.37 4.93 5.67
N LEU A 50 14.79 4.30 6.70
CA LEU A 50 13.65 4.82 7.45
C LEU A 50 13.87 4.62 8.94
N ALA A 51 13.52 5.64 9.73
CA ALA A 51 13.58 5.59 11.18
C ALA A 51 12.43 6.37 11.80
N ASP A 52 12.19 6.19 13.11
CA ASP A 52 11.42 7.14 13.89
C ASP A 52 12.05 8.55 13.76
N ALA A 53 11.22 9.58 13.58
CA ALA A 53 11.70 10.91 13.19
C ALA A 53 12.53 11.63 14.26
N HIS A 54 12.31 11.32 15.54
CA HIS A 54 12.79 12.14 16.65
C HIS A 54 14.16 11.67 17.14
N CYS A 55 15.12 12.59 17.16
CA CYS A 55 16.49 12.32 17.58
C CYS A 55 16.54 11.88 19.06
N PRO A 56 17.26 10.81 19.42
CA PRO A 56 17.35 10.30 20.80
C PRO A 56 18.08 11.26 21.77
N HIS A 57 18.69 12.33 21.27
CA HIS A 57 19.33 13.34 22.11
C HIS A 57 18.30 14.20 22.86
N LEU A 58 17.57 15.06 22.16
CA LEU A 58 16.58 15.99 22.74
C LEU A 58 15.31 16.10 21.87
N GLY A 59 14.99 15.04 21.11
CA GLY A 59 13.71 14.94 20.41
C GLY A 59 13.54 15.87 19.21
N ALA A 60 14.62 16.33 18.57
CA ALA A 60 14.47 17.08 17.32
C ALA A 60 13.95 16.17 16.20
N HIS A 61 12.93 16.61 15.45
CA HIS A 61 12.47 15.91 14.26
C HIS A 61 13.52 16.01 13.15
N ILE A 62 14.25 14.92 12.88
CA ILE A 62 15.38 14.91 11.93
C ILE A 62 14.91 15.15 10.49
N GLY A 63 13.72 14.68 10.13
CA GLY A 63 13.11 14.95 8.83
C GLY A 63 12.85 16.44 8.52
N VAL A 64 12.94 17.32 9.53
CA VAL A 64 12.77 18.78 9.36
C VAL A 64 14.13 19.45 9.50
N GLY A 65 14.84 19.60 8.37
CA GLY A 65 16.13 20.29 8.29
C GLY A 65 17.37 19.41 8.49
N GLY A 66 17.21 18.11 8.76
CA GLY A 66 18.30 17.15 8.74
C GLY A 66 18.95 17.04 7.36
N LYS A 67 20.17 16.49 7.33
CA LYS A 67 20.94 16.36 6.08
C LYS A 67 21.64 15.00 6.03
N VAL A 68 21.76 14.45 4.84
CA VAL A 68 22.68 13.34 4.58
C VAL A 68 24.10 13.89 4.40
N LEU A 69 25.08 13.18 4.94
CA LEU A 69 26.51 13.44 4.77
C LEU A 69 27.21 12.10 4.52
N GLY A 70 27.54 11.82 3.26
CA GLY A 70 27.95 10.48 2.82
C GLY A 70 26.85 9.45 3.09
N GLU A 71 27.17 8.46 3.92
CA GLU A 71 26.22 7.43 4.33
C GLU A 71 25.45 7.77 5.62
N SER A 72 25.79 8.87 6.29
CA SER A 72 25.23 9.20 7.61
C SER A 72 24.12 10.25 7.54
N LEU A 73 23.13 10.12 8.41
CA LEU A 73 22.09 11.12 8.64
C LEU A 73 22.51 12.06 9.79
N ARG A 74 22.53 13.37 9.54
CA ARG A 74 22.86 14.39 10.54
C ARG A 74 21.61 15.09 11.07
N CYS A 75 21.44 15.07 12.39
CA CYS A 75 20.41 15.81 13.10
C CYS A 75 20.60 17.34 12.94
N PRO A 76 19.53 18.10 12.63
CA PRO A 76 19.60 19.54 12.41
C PRO A 76 19.95 20.34 13.68
N PHE A 77 19.64 19.80 14.86
CA PHE A 77 19.72 20.58 16.10
C PHE A 77 21.15 20.70 16.61
N HIS A 78 21.82 19.57 16.83
CA HIS A 78 23.14 19.52 17.45
C HIS A 78 24.18 18.78 16.59
N GLY A 79 23.84 18.44 15.35
CA GLY A 79 24.78 17.84 14.41
C GLY A 79 25.18 16.39 14.71
N TRP A 80 24.46 15.67 15.60
CA TRP A 80 24.69 14.24 15.83
C TRP A 80 24.50 13.48 14.52
N ARG A 81 25.44 12.58 14.19
CA ARG A 81 25.41 11.78 12.96
C ARG A 81 25.13 10.32 13.27
N PHE A 82 24.22 9.74 12.51
CA PHE A 82 23.82 8.34 12.62
C PHE A 82 24.21 7.61 11.33
N ASP A 83 24.89 6.47 11.45
CA ASP A 83 25.24 5.62 10.29
C ASP A 83 24.00 4.88 9.73
N PRO A 84 24.11 4.16 8.60
CA PRO A 84 22.98 3.40 8.04
C PRO A 84 22.40 2.31 8.96
N THR A 85 23.14 1.89 10.00
CA THR A 85 22.66 0.97 11.03
C THR A 85 21.90 1.68 12.16
N GLY A 86 21.78 3.01 12.07
CA GLY A 86 21.12 3.87 13.02
C GLY A 86 22.00 4.26 14.20
N ARG A 87 23.22 3.73 14.32
CA ARG A 87 24.10 4.04 15.47
C ARG A 87 24.68 5.44 15.34
N CYS A 88 24.73 6.17 16.43
CA CYS A 88 25.42 7.45 16.48
C CYS A 88 26.92 7.25 16.33
N VAL A 89 27.50 7.81 15.28
CA VAL A 89 28.93 7.68 14.95
C VAL A 89 29.70 8.97 15.18
N GLU A 90 29.01 10.10 15.33
CA GLU A 90 29.66 11.38 15.61
C GLU A 90 28.78 12.29 16.46
N VAL A 91 29.38 12.88 17.50
CA VAL A 91 28.84 14.02 18.22
C VAL A 91 29.90 15.12 18.11
N PRO A 92 29.73 16.14 17.24
CA PRO A 92 30.82 17.02 16.82
C PRO A 92 31.54 17.77 17.94
N TYR A 93 30.87 17.94 19.09
CA TYR A 93 31.36 18.68 20.25
C TYR A 93 31.75 17.78 21.44
N ALA A 94 31.81 16.46 21.27
CA ALA A 94 32.14 15.52 22.34
C ALA A 94 33.13 14.44 21.90
N ARG A 95 33.99 14.01 22.83
CA ARG A 95 34.95 12.90 22.61
C ARG A 95 34.35 11.52 22.84
N ARG A 96 33.27 11.42 23.61
CA ARG A 96 32.61 10.17 23.99
C ARG A 96 31.15 10.21 23.54
N ILE A 97 30.74 9.20 22.78
CA ILE A 97 29.36 9.00 22.35
C ILE A 97 28.67 8.09 23.38
N PRO A 98 27.44 8.39 23.84
CA PRO A 98 26.70 7.48 24.72
C PRO A 98 26.50 6.11 24.04
N PRO A 99 26.71 4.99 24.76
CA PRO A 99 26.75 3.65 24.15
C PRO A 99 25.43 3.21 23.51
N HIS A 100 24.30 3.80 23.92
CA HIS A 100 22.96 3.49 23.41
C HIS A 100 22.39 4.57 22.48
N ALA A 101 23.22 5.52 22.03
CA ALA A 101 22.79 6.54 21.09
C ALA A 101 22.55 5.92 19.71
N ALA A 102 21.29 5.61 19.39
CA ALA A 102 20.89 5.05 18.10
C ALA A 102 19.47 5.48 17.71
N LEU A 103 19.20 5.49 16.41
CA LEU A 103 17.86 5.63 15.84
C LEU A 103 17.14 4.29 15.87
N THR A 104 15.82 4.33 16.03
CA THR A 104 14.94 3.18 15.83
C THR A 104 14.65 3.03 14.34
N LEU A 105 15.37 2.11 13.69
CA LEU A 105 15.21 1.84 12.27
C LEU A 105 14.00 0.95 11.97
N TRP A 106 13.44 1.15 10.78
CA TRP A 106 12.41 0.30 10.20
C TRP A 106 13.02 -0.56 9.07
N PRO A 107 12.60 -1.82 8.91
CA PRO A 107 13.00 -2.59 7.73
C PRO A 107 12.44 -1.91 6.46
N VAL A 108 13.31 -1.73 5.47
CA VAL A 108 13.00 -1.07 4.20
C VAL A 108 13.27 -2.02 3.05
N ALA A 109 12.38 -2.01 2.05
CA ALA A 109 12.59 -2.65 0.76
C ALA A 109 12.32 -1.64 -0.35
N GLU A 110 13.24 -1.50 -1.30
CA GLU A 110 13.01 -0.68 -2.49
C GLU A 110 12.80 -1.60 -3.70
N ARG A 111 11.60 -1.55 -4.29
CA ARG A 111 11.18 -2.45 -5.37
C ARG A 111 10.07 -1.82 -6.19
N ASN A 112 10.00 -2.13 -7.48
CA ASN A 112 8.95 -1.64 -8.37
C ASN A 112 8.77 -0.10 -8.31
N GLY A 113 9.89 0.64 -8.23
CA GLY A 113 9.89 2.10 -8.12
C GLY A 113 9.26 2.67 -6.85
N CYS A 114 9.12 1.86 -5.80
CA CYS A 114 8.52 2.25 -4.52
C CYS A 114 9.47 1.91 -3.37
N VAL A 115 9.45 2.75 -2.33
CA VAL A 115 10.10 2.48 -1.04
C VAL A 115 9.05 1.96 -0.05
N PHE A 116 9.24 0.73 0.41
CA PHE A 116 8.35 0.06 1.36
C PHE A 116 8.96 0.04 2.75
N ALA A 117 8.10 0.22 3.76
CA ALA A 117 8.39 -0.01 5.17
C ALA A 117 7.66 -1.26 5.66
N TRP A 118 8.35 -2.08 6.45
CA TRP A 118 7.71 -3.19 7.15
C TRP A 118 7.14 -2.71 8.48
N HIS A 119 5.82 -2.79 8.61
CA HIS A 119 5.16 -2.60 9.89
C HIS A 119 4.85 -3.95 10.53
N HIS A 120 5.09 -4.06 11.84
CA HIS A 120 4.67 -5.19 12.64
C HIS A 120 4.33 -4.72 14.06
N ALA A 121 3.12 -5.00 14.55
CA ALA A 121 2.61 -4.52 15.83
C ALA A 121 3.51 -4.90 17.03
N LYS A 122 4.12 -6.09 16.97
CA LYS A 122 5.07 -6.60 17.98
C LYS A 122 6.56 -6.41 17.62
N GLY A 123 6.88 -5.65 16.56
CA GLY A 123 8.27 -5.42 16.12
C GLY A 123 8.98 -6.64 15.53
N GLY A 124 8.23 -7.63 15.02
CA GLY A 124 8.80 -8.80 14.33
C GLY A 124 9.40 -8.43 12.97
N PRO A 125 10.39 -9.20 12.47
CA PRO A 125 10.99 -8.96 11.16
C PRO A 125 10.01 -9.28 10.01
N PRO A 126 10.32 -8.85 8.78
CA PRO A 126 9.55 -9.24 7.59
C PRO A 126 9.40 -10.75 7.46
N SER A 127 8.16 -11.23 7.29
CA SER A 127 7.84 -12.64 7.06
C SER A 127 7.60 -13.00 5.60
N TRP A 128 7.61 -12.02 4.70
CA TRP A 128 7.60 -12.20 3.25
C TRP A 128 8.33 -11.04 2.56
N GLU A 129 8.57 -11.19 1.27
CA GLU A 129 9.19 -10.18 0.41
C GLU A 129 8.12 -9.45 -0.41
N VAL A 130 8.35 -8.17 -0.74
CA VAL A 130 7.54 -7.47 -1.76
C VAL A 130 7.77 -8.17 -3.11
N PRO A 131 6.76 -8.61 -3.87
CA PRO A 131 7.00 -9.30 -5.14
C PRO A 131 7.63 -8.35 -6.18
N VAL A 132 8.40 -8.90 -7.12
CA VAL A 132 8.81 -8.18 -8.33
C VAL A 132 7.63 -8.14 -9.29
N VAL A 133 7.39 -6.99 -9.94
CA VAL A 133 6.42 -6.83 -11.02
C VAL A 133 7.18 -6.91 -12.35
N PRO A 134 7.10 -8.03 -13.11
CA PRO A 134 7.87 -8.20 -14.35
C PRO A 134 7.59 -7.13 -15.41
N GLU A 135 6.38 -6.57 -15.40
CA GLU A 135 5.94 -5.52 -16.31
C GLU A 135 6.60 -4.16 -15.98
N TRP A 136 7.08 -3.97 -14.76
CA TRP A 136 7.67 -2.72 -14.31
C TRP A 136 9.03 -2.47 -14.97
N GLY A 137 9.12 -1.40 -15.76
CA GLY A 137 10.33 -1.07 -16.52
C GLY A 137 10.56 -1.95 -17.76
N SER A 138 9.61 -2.83 -18.10
CA SER A 138 9.66 -3.63 -19.31
C SER A 138 9.45 -2.77 -20.56
N GLU A 139 10.19 -3.04 -21.63
CA GLU A 139 9.99 -2.36 -22.92
C GLU A 139 8.60 -2.60 -23.52
N ALA A 140 7.94 -3.70 -23.16
CA ALA A 140 6.61 -4.06 -23.65
C ALA A 140 5.47 -3.25 -23.00
N TRP A 141 5.76 -2.50 -21.93
CA TRP A 141 4.77 -1.78 -21.14
C TRP A 141 5.05 -0.27 -21.12
N SER A 142 4.00 0.53 -21.02
CA SER A 142 4.13 1.98 -20.83
C SER A 142 4.76 2.28 -19.47
N ALA A 143 5.38 3.47 -19.35
CA ALA A 143 5.71 4.01 -18.04
C ALA A 143 4.44 4.15 -17.18
N PRO A 144 4.54 3.99 -15.84
CA PRO A 144 3.40 4.05 -14.95
C PRO A 144 2.84 5.48 -14.86
N VAL A 145 1.53 5.63 -15.01
CA VAL A 145 0.81 6.86 -14.66
C VAL A 145 0.36 6.73 -13.21
N ARG A 146 0.69 7.71 -12.36
CA ARG A 146 0.38 7.69 -10.92
C ARG A 146 -0.89 8.47 -10.58
N ARG A 147 -1.68 7.92 -9.64
CA ARG A 147 -2.79 8.59 -8.98
C ARG A 147 -2.77 8.26 -7.50
N LYS A 148 -2.82 9.30 -6.67
CA LYS A 148 -2.63 9.20 -5.23
C LYS A 148 -3.86 9.74 -4.52
N PHE A 149 -4.39 8.97 -3.59
CA PHE A 149 -5.61 9.27 -2.87
C PHE A 149 -5.37 9.15 -1.37
N ARG A 150 -5.96 10.08 -0.61
CA ARG A 150 -6.08 9.98 0.84
C ARG A 150 -7.56 9.82 1.16
N VAL A 151 -7.89 8.74 1.86
CA VAL A 151 -9.28 8.34 2.11
C VAL A 151 -9.45 8.17 3.62
N ARG A 152 -10.51 8.76 4.18
CA ARG A 152 -10.84 8.62 5.60
C ARG A 152 -11.51 7.27 5.89
N THR A 153 -10.72 6.21 5.83
CA THR A 153 -11.17 4.83 6.04
C THR A 153 -10.01 3.94 6.50
N HIS A 154 -10.36 2.77 7.05
CA HIS A 154 -9.40 1.72 7.35
C HIS A 154 -9.01 0.95 6.07
N CYS A 155 -7.73 0.58 5.90
CA CYS A 155 -7.25 -0.06 4.67
C CYS A 155 -7.98 -1.38 4.32
N GLN A 156 -8.33 -2.19 5.33
CA GLN A 156 -9.17 -3.38 5.13
C GLN A 156 -10.55 -3.07 4.53
N GLU A 157 -11.18 -1.94 4.85
CA GLU A 157 -12.48 -1.57 4.26
C GLU A 157 -12.38 -1.34 2.76
N MET A 158 -11.27 -0.76 2.30
CA MET A 158 -11.00 -0.65 0.85
C MET A 158 -10.70 -2.03 0.24
N ALA A 159 -10.01 -2.91 0.97
CA ALA A 159 -9.71 -4.24 0.49
C ALA A 159 -10.96 -5.13 0.34
N GLU A 160 -12.03 -4.89 1.10
CA GLU A 160 -13.29 -5.65 0.98
C GLU A 160 -13.93 -5.51 -0.43
N ASN A 161 -13.68 -4.40 -1.16
CA ASN A 161 -14.11 -4.24 -2.56
C ASN A 161 -13.54 -5.31 -3.51
N VAL A 162 -12.41 -5.95 -3.17
CA VAL A 162 -11.77 -6.99 -4.01
C VAL A 162 -12.67 -8.20 -4.23
N VAL A 163 -13.66 -8.42 -3.35
CA VAL A 163 -14.61 -9.54 -3.43
C VAL A 163 -16.06 -9.07 -3.45
N ASP A 164 -16.32 -7.78 -3.68
CA ASP A 164 -17.68 -7.23 -3.80
C ASP A 164 -18.06 -7.18 -5.28
N ASP A 165 -18.77 -8.17 -5.79
CA ASP A 165 -19.16 -8.17 -7.21
C ASP A 165 -20.31 -7.18 -7.50
N ALA A 166 -21.12 -6.85 -6.49
CA ALA A 166 -22.31 -6.03 -6.65
C ALA A 166 -21.98 -4.53 -6.81
N HIS A 167 -20.94 -4.03 -6.14
CA HIS A 167 -20.59 -2.61 -6.22
C HIS A 167 -20.22 -2.16 -7.65
N PHE A 168 -19.67 -3.06 -8.48
CA PHE A 168 -19.42 -2.75 -9.89
C PHE A 168 -20.68 -2.23 -10.60
N ARG A 169 -21.83 -2.89 -10.37
CA ARG A 169 -23.10 -2.47 -10.98
C ARG A 169 -23.64 -1.20 -10.33
N TYR A 170 -23.69 -1.14 -9.01
CA TYR A 170 -24.45 -0.10 -8.30
C TYR A 170 -23.64 1.18 -8.03
N VAL A 171 -22.33 1.08 -7.86
CA VAL A 171 -21.43 2.22 -7.65
C VAL A 171 -20.85 2.68 -8.99
N HIS A 172 -20.31 1.76 -9.78
CA HIS A 172 -19.61 2.10 -11.03
C HIS A 172 -20.49 2.14 -12.27
N GLY A 173 -21.72 1.62 -12.19
CA GLY A 173 -22.67 1.60 -13.30
C GLY A 173 -22.33 0.59 -14.39
N THR A 174 -21.55 -0.46 -14.08
CA THR A 174 -21.21 -1.48 -15.07
C THR A 174 -22.46 -2.25 -15.51
N HIS A 175 -22.50 -2.60 -16.79
CA HIS A 175 -23.65 -3.32 -17.37
C HIS A 175 -23.79 -4.75 -16.82
N THR A 176 -22.66 -5.41 -16.58
CA THR A 176 -22.56 -6.77 -16.06
C THR A 176 -21.89 -6.74 -14.69
N MET A 177 -22.37 -7.60 -13.80
CA MET A 177 -21.62 -7.96 -12.59
C MET A 177 -20.64 -9.05 -12.98
N PRO A 178 -19.35 -8.93 -12.59
CA PRO A 178 -18.44 -10.03 -12.78
C PRO A 178 -18.85 -11.22 -11.93
N LYS A 179 -18.36 -12.41 -12.31
CA LYS A 179 -18.34 -13.57 -11.44
C LYS A 179 -16.93 -13.74 -10.89
N SER A 180 -16.76 -13.55 -9.59
CA SER A 180 -15.46 -13.67 -8.94
C SER A 180 -15.26 -15.02 -8.26
N THR A 181 -14.03 -15.53 -8.34
CA THR A 181 -13.55 -16.64 -7.54
C THR A 181 -12.32 -16.19 -6.75
N ALA A 182 -12.20 -16.63 -5.50
CA ALA A 182 -11.11 -16.20 -4.62
C ALA A 182 -10.39 -17.37 -3.97
N ARG A 183 -9.10 -17.21 -3.72
CA ARG A 183 -8.27 -18.19 -3.00
C ARG A 183 -7.21 -17.50 -2.14
N ILE A 184 -6.80 -18.21 -1.09
CA ILE A 184 -5.76 -17.79 -0.15
C ILE A 184 -4.51 -18.63 -0.41
N ASP A 185 -3.36 -17.98 -0.48
CA ASP A 185 -2.03 -18.58 -0.56
C ASP A 185 -1.11 -17.87 0.44
N GLY A 186 -1.16 -18.32 1.70
CA GLY A 186 -0.49 -17.66 2.83
C GLY A 186 -0.91 -16.20 2.99
N HIS A 187 0.07 -15.28 2.83
CA HIS A 187 -0.13 -13.84 2.89
C HIS A 187 -0.75 -13.24 1.61
N ILE A 188 -0.98 -14.05 0.58
CA ILE A 188 -1.49 -13.61 -0.73
C ILE A 188 -2.98 -13.93 -0.84
N PHE A 189 -3.79 -12.91 -1.16
CA PHE A 189 -5.19 -13.09 -1.58
C PHE A 189 -5.29 -12.95 -3.09
N ARG A 190 -5.90 -13.93 -3.76
CA ARG A 190 -6.04 -13.93 -5.22
C ARG A 190 -7.50 -13.97 -5.61
N VAL A 191 -7.90 -13.09 -6.53
CA VAL A 191 -9.23 -13.07 -7.12
C VAL A 191 -9.14 -13.11 -8.62
N THR A 192 -10.01 -13.90 -9.24
CA THR A 192 -10.24 -13.87 -10.69
C THR A 192 -11.70 -13.57 -10.94
N SER A 193 -11.96 -12.49 -11.66
CA SER A 193 -13.28 -11.99 -12.00
C SER A 193 -13.47 -12.04 -13.51
N ILE A 194 -14.56 -12.64 -13.98
CA ILE A 194 -14.87 -12.76 -15.41
C ILE A 194 -16.19 -12.04 -15.70
N SER A 195 -16.21 -11.20 -16.74
CA SER A 195 -17.42 -10.51 -17.19
C SER A 195 -17.43 -10.37 -18.71
N MET A 196 -18.64 -10.31 -19.30
CA MET A 196 -18.78 -9.96 -20.71
C MET A 196 -18.70 -8.44 -20.87
N VAL A 197 -17.84 -8.00 -21.78
CA VAL A 197 -17.60 -6.59 -22.08
C VAL A 197 -18.06 -6.30 -23.50
N GLY A 198 -18.96 -5.34 -23.66
CA GLY A 198 -19.37 -4.83 -24.96
C GLY A 198 -18.25 -4.02 -25.60
N THR A 199 -17.87 -4.36 -26.83
CA THR A 199 -16.90 -3.59 -27.62
C THR A 199 -17.53 -3.18 -28.96
N PRO A 200 -16.95 -2.21 -29.69
CA PRO A 200 -17.39 -1.90 -31.05
C PRO A 200 -17.35 -3.09 -32.03
N ARG A 201 -16.65 -4.17 -31.67
CA ARG A 201 -16.51 -5.40 -32.48
C ARG A 201 -17.41 -6.55 -32.00
N GLY A 202 -18.32 -6.29 -31.05
CA GLY A 202 -19.16 -7.30 -30.39
C GLY A 202 -18.76 -7.52 -28.93
N GLU A 203 -19.40 -8.50 -28.30
CA GLU A 203 -19.08 -8.87 -26.91
C GLU A 203 -17.84 -9.76 -26.85
N THR A 204 -16.98 -9.51 -25.86
CA THR A 204 -15.83 -10.37 -25.55
C THR A 204 -15.74 -10.63 -24.06
N GLU A 205 -15.14 -11.76 -23.69
CA GLU A 205 -14.79 -12.02 -22.29
C GLU A 205 -13.71 -11.03 -21.85
N GLY A 206 -13.98 -10.30 -20.78
CA GLY A 206 -13.02 -9.52 -20.02
C GLY A 206 -12.67 -10.26 -18.73
N ARG A 207 -11.38 -10.28 -18.39
CA ARG A 207 -10.87 -10.93 -17.19
C ARG A 207 -10.09 -9.95 -16.33
N ILE A 208 -10.37 -9.97 -15.04
CA ILE A 208 -9.66 -9.22 -14.00
C ILE A 208 -8.97 -10.23 -13.08
N GLU A 209 -7.67 -10.11 -12.90
CA GLU A 209 -6.90 -10.94 -11.98
C GLU A 209 -6.22 -10.06 -10.94
N ILE A 210 -6.58 -10.26 -9.68
CA ILE A 210 -6.08 -9.52 -8.53
C ILE A 210 -5.17 -10.43 -7.71
N ALA A 211 -4.03 -9.90 -7.30
CA ALA A 211 -3.16 -10.49 -6.29
C ALA A 211 -2.79 -9.44 -5.24
N SER A 212 -3.28 -9.61 -4.01
CA SER A 212 -2.98 -8.73 -2.86
C SER A 212 -1.98 -9.41 -1.93
N TYR A 213 -0.89 -8.72 -1.60
CA TYR A 213 0.21 -9.20 -0.77
C TYR A 213 0.16 -8.46 0.57
N GLY A 214 -0.65 -8.98 1.50
CA GLY A 214 -1.15 -8.17 2.61
C GLY A 214 -1.97 -6.96 2.14
N PHE A 215 -2.02 -5.90 2.93
CA PHE A 215 -2.81 -4.70 2.64
C PHE A 215 -2.05 -3.55 1.96
N GLY A 216 -0.72 -3.61 1.91
CA GLY A 216 0.08 -2.49 1.41
C GLY A 216 0.55 -2.62 -0.04
N PHE A 217 0.36 -3.78 -0.68
CA PHE A 217 0.74 -4.00 -2.08
C PHE A 217 -0.23 -4.93 -2.81
N GLY A 218 -0.67 -4.54 -4.00
CA GLY A 218 -1.55 -5.34 -4.85
C GLY A 218 -1.27 -5.15 -6.33
N ILE A 219 -1.62 -6.16 -7.13
CA ILE A 219 -1.52 -6.13 -8.58
C ILE A 219 -2.87 -6.51 -9.15
N THR A 220 -3.42 -5.67 -10.03
CA THR A 220 -4.63 -5.97 -10.80
C THR A 220 -4.30 -6.00 -12.28
N ARG A 221 -4.55 -7.14 -12.93
CA ARG A 221 -4.39 -7.33 -14.37
C ARG A 221 -5.76 -7.37 -15.03
N PHE A 222 -5.93 -6.60 -16.10
CA PHE A 222 -7.09 -6.66 -16.96
C PHE A 222 -6.67 -7.24 -18.32
N SER A 223 -7.42 -8.21 -18.82
CA SER A 223 -7.19 -8.84 -20.13
C SER A 223 -8.52 -9.07 -20.87
N GLY A 224 -8.42 -9.43 -22.16
CA GLY A 224 -9.56 -9.64 -23.05
C GLY A 224 -9.61 -8.61 -24.18
N VAL A 225 -9.86 -7.34 -23.84
CA VAL A 225 -9.90 -6.24 -24.84
C VAL A 225 -8.49 -5.67 -25.06
N ILE A 226 -7.87 -5.20 -23.97
CA ILE A 226 -6.52 -4.64 -23.94
C ILE A 226 -5.89 -5.11 -22.64
N GLU A 227 -4.61 -5.49 -22.68
CA GLU A 227 -3.84 -5.79 -21.49
C GLU A 227 -3.45 -4.50 -20.77
N THR A 228 -3.98 -4.32 -19.56
CA THR A 228 -3.62 -3.24 -18.66
C THR A 228 -3.29 -3.79 -17.28
N LEU A 229 -2.44 -3.07 -16.57
CA LEU A 229 -1.92 -3.46 -15.27
C LEU A 229 -2.05 -2.26 -14.33
N VAL A 230 -2.55 -2.52 -13.12
CA VAL A 230 -2.57 -1.55 -12.04
C VAL A 230 -1.76 -2.12 -10.88
N VAL A 231 -0.66 -1.45 -10.54
CA VAL A 231 0.06 -1.71 -9.29
C VAL A 231 -0.52 -0.76 -8.23
N ILE A 232 -1.05 -1.34 -7.18
CA ILE A 232 -1.73 -0.64 -6.08
C ILE A 232 -0.80 -0.71 -4.87
N THR A 233 -0.51 0.43 -4.27
CA THR A 233 0.12 0.46 -2.95
C THR A 233 -0.75 1.19 -1.97
N GLY A 234 -0.78 0.74 -0.73
CA GLY A 234 -1.54 1.35 0.35
C GLY A 234 -0.69 1.50 1.60
N ALA A 235 -1.05 2.45 2.46
CA ALA A 235 -0.50 2.60 3.79
C ALA A 235 -1.50 3.30 4.73
N PRO A 236 -1.73 2.78 5.94
CA PRO A 236 -2.39 3.54 7.00
C PRO A 236 -1.56 4.77 7.36
N ILE A 237 -2.15 5.97 7.31
CA ILE A 237 -1.51 7.19 7.79
C ILE A 237 -1.62 7.24 9.31
N ASP A 238 -2.83 7.03 9.83
CA ASP A 238 -3.18 7.01 11.25
C ASP A 238 -4.48 6.20 11.46
N ASP A 239 -5.13 6.39 12.62
CA ASP A 239 -6.37 5.69 12.97
C ASP A 239 -7.55 5.96 12.03
N ASP A 240 -7.55 7.11 11.34
CA ASP A 240 -8.70 7.59 10.57
C ASP A 240 -8.42 7.63 9.07
N TRP A 241 -7.16 7.76 8.66
CA TRP A 241 -6.77 7.97 7.26
C TRP A 241 -5.90 6.85 6.73
N SER A 242 -6.22 6.44 5.51
CA SER A 242 -5.35 5.60 4.67
C SER A 242 -4.95 6.37 3.42
N GLU A 243 -3.77 6.07 2.92
CA GLU A 243 -3.28 6.52 1.62
C GLU A 243 -3.24 5.34 0.66
N THR A 244 -3.61 5.57 -0.60
CA THR A 244 -3.43 4.59 -1.67
C THR A 244 -2.90 5.27 -2.93
N THR A 245 -2.04 4.57 -3.66
CA THR A 245 -1.49 5.03 -4.93
C THR A 245 -1.69 3.95 -5.99
N LEU A 246 -2.35 4.32 -7.08
CA LEU A 246 -2.57 3.51 -8.26
C LEU A 246 -1.52 3.87 -9.32
N ARG A 247 -0.84 2.86 -9.86
CA ARG A 247 0.16 2.97 -10.93
C ARG A 247 -0.33 2.20 -12.14
N PHE A 248 -0.80 2.93 -13.14
CA PHE A 248 -1.41 2.40 -14.35
C PHE A 248 -0.38 2.19 -15.44
N MET A 249 -0.34 0.98 -15.99
CA MET A 249 0.48 0.62 -17.13
C MET A 249 -0.37 -0.06 -18.19
N VAL A 250 -0.05 0.21 -19.45
CA VAL A 250 -0.71 -0.38 -20.61
C VAL A 250 0.32 -1.13 -21.41
N ARG A 251 -0.01 -2.34 -21.85
CA ARG A 251 0.82 -3.08 -22.80
C ARG A 251 0.91 -2.27 -24.09
N LYS A 252 2.12 -1.96 -24.53
CA LYS A 252 2.32 -1.13 -25.73
C LYS A 252 1.63 -1.75 -26.93
N LEU A 253 0.85 -0.91 -27.62
CA LEU A 253 0.17 -1.24 -28.86
C LEU A 253 1.08 -0.91 -30.06
N ALA A 254 0.63 -1.26 -31.26
CA ALA A 254 1.40 -1.04 -32.50
C ALA A 254 1.78 0.44 -32.74
N SER A 255 1.03 1.38 -32.16
CA SER A 255 1.32 2.82 -32.21
C SER A 255 1.46 3.39 -30.80
N GLU A 256 2.40 4.30 -30.63
CA GLU A 256 2.59 5.05 -29.39
C GLU A 256 1.36 5.91 -29.06
N ASP A 257 0.77 6.56 -30.06
CA ASP A 257 -0.45 7.37 -29.88
C ASP A 257 -1.64 6.52 -29.47
N ALA A 258 -1.77 5.33 -30.04
CA ALA A 258 -2.81 4.38 -29.62
C ALA A 258 -2.62 3.95 -28.16
N THR A 259 -1.37 3.65 -27.77
CA THR A 259 -1.02 3.29 -26.38
C THR A 259 -1.36 4.43 -25.41
N LYS A 260 -0.99 5.68 -25.76
CA LYS A 260 -1.28 6.86 -24.95
C LYS A 260 -2.79 7.15 -24.85
N GLY A 261 -3.52 7.00 -25.95
CA GLY A 261 -4.96 7.22 -26.01
C GLY A 261 -5.72 6.24 -25.10
N VAL A 262 -5.40 4.96 -25.23
CA VAL A 262 -5.95 3.89 -24.38
C VAL A 262 -5.58 4.10 -22.91
N GLY A 263 -4.31 4.40 -22.62
CA GLY A 263 -3.87 4.65 -21.25
C GLY A 263 -4.59 5.82 -20.60
N ARG A 264 -4.81 6.92 -21.34
CA ARG A 264 -5.57 8.07 -20.82
C ARG A 264 -7.02 7.71 -20.51
N ALA A 265 -7.69 6.99 -21.41
CA ALA A 265 -9.07 6.57 -21.20
C ALA A 265 -9.21 5.62 -20.00
N PHE A 266 -8.30 4.65 -19.89
CA PHE A 266 -8.28 3.70 -18.78
C PHE A 266 -8.02 4.38 -17.43
N VAL A 267 -7.02 5.27 -17.35
CA VAL A 267 -6.75 6.06 -16.13
C VAL A 267 -7.95 6.90 -15.74
N ALA A 268 -8.59 7.59 -16.70
CA ALA A 268 -9.76 8.41 -16.42
C ALA A 268 -10.95 7.60 -15.89
N GLU A 269 -11.15 6.39 -16.42
CA GLU A 269 -12.23 5.52 -15.96
C GLU A 269 -11.97 4.99 -14.54
N ILE A 270 -10.74 4.54 -14.22
CA ILE A 270 -10.45 4.10 -12.85
C ILE A 270 -10.45 5.27 -11.87
N ASP A 271 -9.97 6.45 -12.26
CA ASP A 271 -10.08 7.67 -11.44
C ASP A 271 -11.55 7.98 -11.10
N ARG A 272 -12.44 7.84 -12.10
CA ARG A 272 -13.87 8.02 -11.92
C ARG A 272 -14.43 7.00 -10.94
N GLN A 273 -14.14 5.70 -11.13
CA GLN A 273 -14.62 4.63 -10.27
C GLN A 273 -14.15 4.80 -8.82
N PHE A 274 -12.85 5.03 -8.62
CA PHE A 274 -12.28 5.25 -7.29
C PHE A 274 -12.91 6.49 -6.60
N GLY A 275 -13.15 7.56 -7.37
CA GLY A 275 -13.86 8.74 -6.88
C GLY A 275 -15.30 8.46 -6.42
N GLN A 276 -15.96 7.44 -6.95
CA GLN A 276 -17.29 7.01 -6.51
C GLN A 276 -17.25 6.15 -5.25
N ASP A 277 -16.17 5.40 -5.02
CA ASP A 277 -15.99 4.60 -3.80
C ASP A 277 -15.68 5.46 -2.57
N ILE A 278 -14.93 6.55 -2.74
CA ILE A 278 -14.51 7.43 -1.64
C ILE A 278 -15.70 7.85 -0.75
N PRO A 279 -16.81 8.42 -1.29
CA PRO A 279 -17.97 8.75 -0.47
C PRO A 279 -18.56 7.56 0.29
N ILE A 280 -18.50 6.34 -0.24
CA ILE A 280 -18.99 5.13 0.44
C ILE A 280 -18.07 4.77 1.61
N TRP A 281 -16.76 4.63 1.35
CA TRP A 281 -15.78 4.31 2.41
C TRP A 281 -15.76 5.37 3.50
N GLU A 282 -15.79 6.64 3.12
CA GLU A 282 -15.81 7.75 4.06
C GLU A 282 -17.14 7.92 4.76
N ASN A 283 -18.20 7.16 4.46
CA ASN A 283 -19.51 7.25 5.11
C ASN A 283 -20.09 5.93 5.64
N LYS A 284 -19.38 4.81 5.48
CA LYS A 284 -19.75 3.53 6.09
C LYS A 284 -19.20 3.36 7.50
N ILE A 285 -19.68 2.30 8.15
CA ILE A 285 -19.12 1.74 9.37
C ILE A 285 -18.59 0.33 9.07
N HIS A 286 -17.63 -0.13 9.86
CA HIS A 286 -17.25 -1.54 9.86
C HIS A 286 -18.31 -2.34 10.60
N LEU A 287 -18.90 -3.34 9.94
CA LEU A 287 -19.79 -4.30 10.57
C LEU A 287 -19.00 -5.59 10.84
N PRO A 288 -18.69 -5.93 12.11
CA PRO A 288 -18.09 -7.19 12.53
C PRO A 288 -18.70 -8.44 11.88
N ARG A 289 -20.04 -8.48 11.85
CA ARG A 289 -20.86 -9.57 11.32
C ARG A 289 -21.81 -8.99 10.28
N PRO A 290 -21.38 -8.85 9.01
CA PRO A 290 -22.23 -8.34 7.95
C PRO A 290 -23.31 -9.38 7.64
N LEU A 291 -24.49 -8.89 7.25
CA LEU A 291 -25.54 -9.75 6.71
C LEU A 291 -25.22 -9.98 5.24
N LEU A 292 -24.93 -11.22 4.87
CA LEU A 292 -24.57 -11.62 3.50
C LEU A 292 -25.72 -12.40 2.85
N CYS A 293 -25.88 -12.23 1.55
CA CYS A 293 -26.80 -12.96 0.69
C CYS A 293 -26.05 -13.82 -0.33
N ASP A 294 -26.79 -14.59 -1.13
CA ASP A 294 -26.25 -15.49 -2.16
C ASP A 294 -25.59 -14.75 -3.35
N GLY A 295 -25.82 -13.45 -3.48
CA GLY A 295 -25.16 -12.59 -4.46
C GLY A 295 -23.88 -11.91 -3.96
N ASP A 296 -23.56 -11.99 -2.67
CA ASP A 296 -22.32 -11.43 -2.13
C ASP A 296 -21.13 -12.33 -2.49
N GLY A 297 -20.00 -11.72 -2.84
CA GLY A 297 -18.76 -12.46 -3.01
C GLY A 297 -18.18 -12.94 -1.67
N PRO A 298 -17.00 -13.58 -1.68
CA PRO A 298 -16.45 -14.29 -0.54
C PRO A 298 -15.84 -13.37 0.56
N ILE A 299 -16.64 -12.46 1.12
CA ILE A 299 -16.26 -11.51 2.19
C ILE A 299 -15.73 -12.23 3.42
N THR A 300 -16.35 -13.35 3.82
CA THR A 300 -15.89 -14.16 4.97
C THR A 300 -14.49 -14.75 4.73
N LEU A 301 -14.19 -15.15 3.49
CA LEU A 301 -12.88 -15.65 3.10
C LEU A 301 -11.81 -14.55 3.18
N LEU A 302 -12.12 -13.36 2.67
CA LEU A 302 -11.23 -12.20 2.77
C LEU A 302 -10.96 -11.82 4.22
N ARG A 303 -11.98 -11.78 5.07
CA ARG A 303 -11.80 -11.48 6.50
C ARG A 303 -11.04 -12.56 7.25
N ARG A 304 -11.21 -13.84 6.89
CA ARG A 304 -10.39 -14.93 7.43
C ARG A 304 -8.91 -14.74 7.07
N TRP A 305 -8.63 -14.38 5.82
CA TRP A 305 -7.29 -14.03 5.37
C TRP A 305 -6.74 -12.79 6.10
N ALA A 306 -7.54 -11.75 6.28
CA ALA A 306 -7.15 -10.50 6.92
C ALA A 306 -6.67 -10.68 8.37
N ARG A 307 -7.28 -11.60 9.13
CA ARG A 307 -6.95 -11.84 10.56
C ARG A 307 -5.47 -12.07 10.81
N GLN A 308 -4.76 -12.70 9.87
CA GLN A 308 -3.35 -13.04 10.04
C GLN A 308 -2.43 -11.82 10.16
N PHE A 309 -2.89 -10.64 9.71
CA PHE A 309 -2.11 -9.40 9.72
C PHE A 309 -2.36 -8.53 10.96
N TYR A 310 -3.12 -9.00 11.95
CA TYR A 310 -3.37 -8.23 13.18
C TYR A 310 -2.80 -8.94 14.40
N SER A 311 -1.49 -9.20 14.41
CA SER A 311 -0.81 -9.93 15.49
C SER A 311 -0.87 -9.24 16.86
N GLY A 312 -1.19 -7.94 16.88
CA GLY A 312 -1.35 -7.12 18.10
C GLY A 312 -2.64 -7.36 18.88
N LEU A 313 -3.59 -8.14 18.35
CA LEU A 313 -4.81 -8.51 19.06
C LEU A 313 -4.46 -9.61 20.10
N SER A 314 -4.63 -9.29 21.39
CA SER A 314 -4.38 -10.22 22.51
C SER A 314 -5.36 -11.39 22.57
N GLU A 315 -6.55 -11.21 21.97
CA GLU A 315 -7.53 -12.24 21.65
C GLU A 315 -8.09 -11.84 20.28
N VAL A 316 -8.15 -12.73 19.30
CA VAL A 316 -8.89 -12.45 18.06
C VAL A 316 -10.35 -12.35 18.48
N PRO A 317 -10.98 -11.17 18.50
CA PRO A 317 -12.31 -11.07 19.06
C PRO A 317 -13.26 -11.92 18.19
N GLU A 318 -14.24 -12.58 18.81
CA GLU A 318 -15.42 -13.13 18.10
C GLU A 318 -16.03 -12.08 17.13
N ALA A 319 -15.77 -10.79 17.38
CA ALA A 319 -16.10 -9.66 16.51
C ALA A 319 -15.36 -9.62 15.14
N MET A 320 -14.46 -10.55 14.82
CA MET A 320 -13.93 -10.71 13.46
C MET A 320 -14.80 -11.64 12.59
N GLY A 321 -15.94 -12.12 13.09
CA GLY A 321 -17.14 -12.40 12.27
C GLY A 321 -17.22 -13.73 11.53
N VAL A 322 -16.46 -14.77 11.90
CA VAL A 322 -16.62 -16.12 11.34
C VAL A 322 -16.32 -17.14 12.45
N PRO A 323 -17.28 -18.01 12.83
CA PRO A 323 -17.00 -19.14 13.71
C PRO A 323 -15.87 -20.00 13.13
N LEU A 324 -15.06 -20.59 13.99
CA LEU A 324 -14.19 -21.70 13.61
C LEU A 324 -15.11 -22.89 13.26
N GLU A 325 -15.52 -23.02 12.01
CA GLU A 325 -16.06 -24.29 11.54
C GLU A 325 -14.90 -25.30 11.49
N THR A 326 -15.04 -26.34 12.32
CA THR A 326 -14.21 -27.54 12.38
C THR A 326 -14.27 -28.34 11.09
#